data_AF-A0A5C2SIH9-F1
#
_entry.id   AF-A0A5C2SIH9-F1
#
_cell.length_a   1.000
_cell.length_b   1.000
_cell.length_c   1.000
_cell.angle_alpha   90.00
_cell.angle_beta   90.00
_cell.angle_gamma   90.00
#
_symmetry.space_group_name_H-M   'P 1'
#
loop_
_entity.id
_entity.type
_entity.pdbx_description
1 polymer ?
#
loop_
_entity_poly.entity_id
_entity_poly.type
_entity_poly.pdbx_seq_one_letter_code
_entity_poly.pdbx_strand_id
1 'polypeptide(L)'
;MHDVAEFVADYISSDTLGIIATNWLIIADQSSNSIFDEDCLKLAELHSNAVDYVKSGRPVPIKQIPKLKDTRKPDWAAPEVVIRDKDTYYESPRAIGKLFRAIDLPALGEVKRVARKQRRRMVDANGDEQLGDVLERFYGAEDDEDDEIMAAVKKRVSDFVDVSDYDDDTLAAIWDLYNNYGFRLRSICSDYVLAPSHNAMLTEEEAVVGTIVAKCSQPRKRKDRMSQMREQTATLVGSIIAQLMGDEDTPHETQLQRAWTAYRLADVEGDVFGARSFGWLALNSIFDVINDIEEGRTLARRK
;
A
#
# COMPACT_ATOMS: atom_id res chain seq x y z
N MET A 1 -28.78 5.84 30.89
CA MET A 1 -27.32 5.78 30.62
C MET A 1 -26.75 4.41 30.95
N HIS A 2 -27.14 3.79 32.07
CA HIS A 2 -26.69 2.44 32.45
C HIS A 2 -27.16 1.35 31.45
N ASP A 3 -28.45 1.33 31.11
CA ASP A 3 -29.04 0.32 30.20
C ASP A 3 -28.41 0.36 28.78
N VAL A 4 -28.03 1.56 28.33
CA VAL A 4 -27.35 1.73 27.03
C VAL A 4 -25.92 1.21 27.10
N ALA A 5 -25.21 1.45 28.21
CA ALA A 5 -23.86 0.94 28.40
C ALA A 5 -23.84 -0.59 28.56
N GLU A 6 -24.82 -1.15 29.29
CA GLU A 6 -25.00 -2.60 29.45
C GLU A 6 -25.31 -3.27 28.11
N PHE A 7 -26.24 -2.70 27.32
CA PHE A 7 -26.52 -3.19 25.98
C PHE A 7 -25.30 -3.15 25.05
N VAL A 8 -24.48 -2.09 25.10
CA VAL A 8 -23.25 -2.00 24.29
C VAL A 8 -22.23 -3.07 24.72
N ALA A 9 -22.08 -3.31 26.02
CA ALA A 9 -21.19 -4.35 26.54
C ALA A 9 -21.68 -5.76 26.13
N ASP A 10 -22.98 -6.02 26.21
CA ASP A 10 -23.61 -7.26 25.77
C ASP A 10 -23.47 -7.44 24.25
N TYR A 11 -23.61 -6.34 23.49
CA TYR A 11 -23.44 -6.34 22.05
C TYR A 11 -22.03 -6.76 21.62
N ILE A 12 -21.01 -6.15 22.24
CA ILE A 12 -19.61 -6.47 21.96
C ILE A 12 -19.27 -7.91 22.38
N SER A 13 -19.80 -8.38 23.50
CA SER A 13 -19.51 -9.72 24.02
C SER A 13 -20.25 -10.85 23.31
N SER A 14 -21.35 -10.55 22.60
CA SER A 14 -22.21 -11.53 21.93
C SER A 14 -22.06 -11.59 20.41
N ASP A 15 -20.99 -11.03 19.83
CA ASP A 15 -20.72 -11.10 18.39
C ASP A 15 -20.38 -12.54 17.95
N THR A 16 -21.41 -13.26 17.47
CA THR A 16 -21.33 -14.63 16.98
C THR A 16 -21.43 -14.74 15.46
N LEU A 17 -21.63 -13.62 14.77
CA LEU A 17 -21.93 -13.58 13.34
C LEU A 17 -20.83 -14.26 12.51
N GLY A 18 -19.58 -13.91 12.80
CA GLY A 18 -18.42 -14.49 12.12
C GLY A 18 -18.26 -15.99 12.33
N ILE A 19 -18.58 -16.48 13.54
CA ILE A 19 -18.51 -17.91 13.88
C ILE A 19 -19.57 -18.68 13.08
N ILE A 20 -20.81 -18.18 13.06
CA ILE A 20 -21.93 -18.79 12.35
C ILE A 20 -21.63 -18.87 10.84
N ALA A 21 -21.20 -17.77 10.23
CA ALA A 21 -20.88 -17.71 8.81
C ALA A 21 -19.73 -18.67 8.43
N THR A 22 -18.68 -18.72 9.26
CA THR A 22 -17.54 -19.61 9.01
C THR A 22 -17.94 -21.08 9.14
N ASN A 23 -18.69 -21.44 10.18
CA ASN A 23 -19.17 -22.82 10.35
C ASN A 23 -20.10 -23.23 9.21
N TRP A 24 -20.95 -22.32 8.72
CA TRP A 24 -21.85 -22.60 7.59
C TRP A 24 -21.07 -23.00 6.34
N LEU A 25 -20.02 -22.24 5.98
CA LEU A 25 -19.17 -22.56 4.82
C LEU A 25 -18.46 -23.91 4.99
N ILE A 26 -17.91 -24.18 6.18
CA ILE A 26 -17.17 -25.43 6.43
C ILE A 26 -18.12 -26.63 6.40
N ILE A 27 -19.29 -26.53 7.05
CA ILE A 27 -20.27 -27.63 7.07
C ILE A 27 -20.84 -27.88 5.67
N ALA A 28 -21.11 -26.84 4.88
CA ALA A 28 -21.56 -26.99 3.50
C ALA A 28 -20.50 -27.64 2.59
N ASP A 29 -19.21 -27.51 2.93
CA ASP A 29 -18.13 -28.20 2.23
C ASP A 29 -18.05 -29.68 2.64
N GLN A 30 -18.11 -29.95 3.95
CA GLN A 30 -18.01 -31.27 4.58
C GLN A 30 -19.23 -32.17 4.30
N SER A 31 -20.44 -31.61 4.23
CA SER A 31 -21.68 -32.38 4.07
C SER A 31 -21.86 -32.91 2.65
N SER A 32 -22.40 -34.12 2.51
CA SER A 32 -22.86 -34.65 1.21
C SER A 32 -23.99 -33.81 0.61
N ASN A 33 -24.89 -33.28 1.45
CA ASN A 33 -26.03 -32.45 1.05
C ASN A 33 -25.67 -30.97 0.83
N SER A 34 -24.40 -30.61 1.07
CA SER A 34 -23.88 -29.25 0.92
C SER A 34 -24.72 -28.21 1.68
N ILE A 35 -25.11 -27.11 1.03
CA ILE A 35 -25.90 -26.02 1.66
C ILE A 35 -27.29 -26.45 2.14
N PHE A 36 -27.79 -27.62 1.70
CA PHE A 36 -29.09 -28.17 2.10
C PHE A 36 -29.01 -29.07 3.34
N ASP A 37 -27.84 -29.14 3.98
CA ASP A 37 -27.71 -29.82 5.26
C ASP A 37 -28.55 -29.15 6.36
N GLU A 38 -29.16 -29.93 7.25
CA GLU A 38 -29.98 -29.40 8.35
C GLU A 38 -29.20 -28.44 9.25
N ASP A 39 -27.91 -28.71 9.49
CA ASP A 39 -27.04 -27.81 10.26
C ASP A 39 -26.80 -26.49 9.52
N CYS A 40 -26.71 -26.52 8.18
CA CYS A 40 -26.59 -25.31 7.35
C CYS A 40 -27.89 -24.48 7.37
N LEU A 41 -29.06 -25.12 7.31
CA LEU A 41 -30.36 -24.44 7.42
C LEU A 41 -30.52 -23.79 8.80
N LYS A 42 -30.17 -24.51 9.86
CA LYS A 42 -30.16 -23.98 11.23
C LYS A 42 -29.19 -22.82 11.39
N LEU A 43 -27.97 -22.93 10.84
CA LEU A 43 -26.99 -21.84 10.85
C LEU A 43 -27.50 -20.62 10.09
N ALA A 44 -28.25 -20.79 9.00
CA ALA A 44 -28.88 -19.67 8.28
C ALA A 44 -29.93 -18.95 9.15
N GLU A 45 -30.77 -19.68 9.88
CA GLU A 45 -31.72 -19.12 10.85
C GLU A 45 -30.99 -18.36 11.97
N LEU A 46 -29.96 -18.97 12.58
CA LEU A 46 -29.13 -18.34 13.60
C LEU A 46 -28.42 -17.08 13.06
N HIS A 47 -27.96 -17.09 11.81
CA HIS A 47 -27.33 -15.93 11.18
C HIS A 47 -28.32 -14.78 11.03
N SER A 48 -29.57 -15.06 10.64
CA SER A 48 -30.65 -14.06 10.60
C SER A 48 -30.87 -13.42 11.97
N ASN A 49 -30.97 -14.25 13.02
CA ASN A 49 -31.16 -13.78 14.40
C ASN A 49 -29.98 -12.93 14.89
N ALA A 50 -28.74 -13.32 14.56
CA ALA A 50 -27.54 -12.59 14.96
C ALA A 50 -27.47 -11.18 14.33
N VAL A 51 -27.85 -11.03 13.06
CA VAL A 51 -27.91 -9.72 12.38
C VAL A 51 -28.99 -8.83 13.00
N ASP A 52 -30.14 -9.39 13.35
CA ASP A 52 -31.24 -8.65 13.97
C ASP A 52 -31.07 -8.43 15.48
N TYR A 53 -29.93 -8.79 16.08
CA TYR A 53 -29.67 -8.58 17.50
C TYR A 53 -29.77 -7.10 17.89
N VAL A 54 -29.21 -6.19 17.07
CA VAL A 54 -29.28 -4.73 17.32
C VAL A 54 -30.72 -4.24 17.45
N LYS A 55 -31.67 -4.89 16.77
CA LYS A 55 -33.10 -4.52 16.78
C LYS A 55 -33.91 -5.28 17.81
N SER A 56 -33.63 -6.57 17.97
CA SER A 56 -34.42 -7.49 18.80
C SER A 56 -33.95 -7.56 20.25
N GLY A 57 -32.72 -7.14 20.53
CA GLY A 57 -32.09 -7.26 21.84
C GLY A 57 -31.81 -8.70 22.29
N ARG A 58 -31.96 -9.70 21.40
CA ARG A 58 -31.75 -11.11 21.73
C ARG A 58 -30.45 -11.65 21.10
N PRO A 59 -29.40 -11.93 21.89
CA PRO A 59 -28.16 -12.49 21.35
C PRO A 59 -28.33 -13.98 21.02
N VAL A 60 -27.57 -14.47 20.04
CA VAL A 60 -27.49 -15.91 19.73
C VAL A 60 -26.49 -16.58 20.67
N PRO A 61 -26.91 -17.54 21.52
CA PRO A 61 -25.98 -18.24 22.39
C PRO A 61 -25.04 -19.16 21.59
N ILE A 62 -23.74 -19.10 21.87
CA ILE A 62 -22.72 -19.96 21.23
C ILE A 62 -23.08 -21.46 21.32
N LYS A 63 -23.74 -21.87 22.40
CA LYS A 63 -24.18 -23.26 22.62
C LYS A 63 -25.18 -23.77 21.57
N GLN A 64 -25.90 -22.88 20.88
CA GLN A 64 -26.87 -23.25 19.85
C GLN A 64 -26.22 -23.49 18.49
N ILE A 65 -25.00 -23.01 18.28
CA ILE A 65 -24.25 -23.13 17.03
C ILE A 65 -23.83 -24.60 16.85
N PRO A 66 -24.22 -25.25 15.73
CA PRO A 66 -23.78 -26.61 15.41
C PRO A 66 -22.25 -26.76 15.38
N LYS A 67 -21.77 -27.93 15.81
CA LYS A 67 -20.36 -28.32 15.68
C LYS A 67 -20.07 -28.78 14.25
N LEU A 68 -18.81 -28.69 13.85
CA LEU A 68 -18.35 -29.22 12.56
C LEU A 68 -18.53 -30.74 12.50
N LYS A 69 -18.75 -31.28 11.29
CA LYS A 69 -18.94 -32.73 11.06
C LYS A 69 -17.63 -33.50 11.08
N ASP A 70 -16.56 -32.88 10.57
CA ASP A 70 -15.17 -33.33 10.69
C ASP A 70 -14.36 -32.26 11.43
N THR A 71 -13.39 -32.67 12.24
CA THR A 71 -12.46 -31.75 12.92
C THR A 71 -11.48 -31.11 11.93
N ARG A 72 -11.15 -31.81 10.83
CA ARG A 72 -10.33 -31.28 9.74
C ARG A 72 -11.12 -30.24 8.95
N LYS A 73 -10.44 -29.14 8.60
CA LYS A 73 -11.03 -28.03 7.84
C LYS A 73 -10.65 -28.14 6.36
N PRO A 74 -11.45 -27.58 5.45
CA PRO A 74 -11.05 -27.51 4.06
C PRO A 74 -9.81 -26.61 3.89
N ASP A 75 -9.00 -26.90 2.88
CA ASP A 75 -7.74 -26.22 2.59
C ASP A 75 -7.89 -24.70 2.33
N TRP A 76 -9.02 -24.28 1.77
CA TRP A 76 -9.35 -22.86 1.59
C TRP A 76 -9.59 -22.10 2.90
N ALA A 77 -9.84 -22.80 4.01
CA ALA A 77 -9.97 -22.21 5.35
C ALA A 77 -8.64 -22.14 6.10
N ALA A 78 -7.53 -22.62 5.51
CA ALA A 78 -6.22 -22.58 6.15
C ALA A 78 -5.68 -21.13 6.22
N PRO A 79 -5.14 -20.69 7.37
CA PRO A 79 -4.48 -19.40 7.48
C PRO A 79 -3.28 -19.30 6.53
N GLU A 80 -2.98 -18.09 6.03
CA GLU A 80 -1.95 -17.85 5.01
C GLU A 80 -0.55 -18.39 5.37
N VAL A 81 -0.23 -18.42 6.67
CA VAL A 81 1.10 -18.71 7.22
C VAL A 81 1.23 -20.17 7.70
N VAL A 82 0.13 -20.90 7.82
CA VAL A 82 0.15 -22.27 8.33
C VAL A 82 0.55 -23.24 7.20
N ILE A 83 1.50 -24.13 7.50
CA ILE A 83 1.82 -25.25 6.61
C ILE A 83 0.57 -26.13 6.56
N ARG A 84 0.04 -26.34 5.35
CA ARG A 84 -1.16 -27.16 5.12
C ARG A 84 -0.81 -28.63 5.34
N ASP A 85 -0.81 -29.05 6.59
CA ASP A 85 -0.67 -30.45 6.95
C ASP A 85 -1.99 -31.18 6.71
N LYS A 86 -1.90 -32.41 6.20
CA LYS A 86 -3.02 -33.30 5.87
C LYS A 86 -3.82 -33.73 7.11
N ASP A 87 -3.18 -33.67 8.27
CA ASP A 87 -3.82 -34.02 9.55
C ASP A 87 -4.77 -32.93 10.04
N THR A 88 -4.58 -31.68 9.63
CA THR A 88 -5.44 -30.54 10.03
C THR A 88 -6.36 -30.07 8.90
N TYR A 89 -5.92 -30.21 7.65
CA TYR A 89 -6.65 -29.71 6.49
C TYR A 89 -6.83 -30.79 5.42
N TYR A 90 -8.00 -30.82 4.79
CA TYR A 90 -8.25 -31.66 3.61
C TYR A 90 -8.41 -30.81 2.36
N GLU A 91 -8.06 -31.38 1.20
CA GLU A 91 -8.30 -30.72 -0.08
C GLU A 91 -9.80 -30.72 -0.40
N SER A 92 -10.44 -29.55 -0.41
CA SER A 92 -11.88 -29.47 -0.71
C SER A 92 -12.16 -29.82 -2.17
N PRO A 93 -13.10 -30.74 -2.46
CA PRO A 93 -13.54 -31.04 -3.82
C PRO A 93 -14.55 -30.03 -4.38
N ARG A 94 -14.99 -29.06 -3.56
CA ARG A 94 -16.04 -28.08 -3.90
C ARG A 94 -15.48 -26.94 -4.76
N ALA A 95 -16.39 -26.15 -5.34
CA ALA A 95 -16.04 -25.02 -6.21
C ALA A 95 -15.08 -24.05 -5.54
N ILE A 96 -15.31 -23.71 -4.26
CA ILE A 96 -14.45 -22.79 -3.49
C ILE A 96 -13.02 -23.35 -3.38
N GLY A 97 -12.86 -24.64 -3.07
CA GLY A 97 -11.55 -25.28 -3.01
C GLY A 97 -10.81 -25.25 -4.35
N LYS A 98 -11.51 -25.59 -5.44
CA LYS A 98 -10.93 -25.55 -6.80
C LYS A 98 -10.49 -24.14 -7.18
N LEU A 99 -11.32 -23.13 -6.93
CA LEU A 99 -11.00 -21.73 -7.20
C LEU A 99 -9.81 -21.26 -6.36
N PHE A 100 -9.80 -21.59 -5.07
CA PHE A 100 -8.70 -21.26 -4.16
C PHE A 100 -7.34 -21.79 -4.63
N ARG A 101 -7.30 -23.01 -5.20
CA ARG A 101 -6.07 -23.62 -5.74
C ARG A 101 -5.72 -23.14 -7.15
N ALA A 102 -6.68 -22.64 -7.91
CA ALA A 102 -6.46 -22.10 -9.25
C ALA A 102 -5.84 -20.69 -9.25
N ILE A 103 -5.87 -19.99 -8.11
CA ILE A 103 -5.27 -18.65 -7.99
C ILE A 103 -3.76 -18.78 -7.82
N ASP A 104 -3.01 -18.34 -8.84
CA ASP A 104 -1.60 -18.05 -8.71
C ASP A 104 -1.40 -16.60 -8.23
N LEU A 105 -0.49 -16.40 -7.29
CA LEU A 105 -0.14 -15.08 -6.74
C LEU A 105 1.34 -14.77 -7.02
N PRO A 106 1.71 -14.49 -8.29
CA PRO A 106 3.11 -14.22 -8.68
C PRO A 106 3.71 -13.04 -7.92
N ALA A 107 2.87 -12.10 -7.47
CA ALA A 107 3.25 -10.96 -6.65
C ALA A 107 4.09 -11.33 -5.41
N LEU A 108 3.86 -12.51 -4.80
CA LEU A 108 4.63 -12.95 -3.63
C LEU A 108 6.09 -13.28 -3.98
N GLY A 109 6.34 -13.82 -5.17
CA GLY A 109 7.69 -14.10 -5.67
C GLY A 109 8.39 -12.80 -6.05
N GLU A 110 7.66 -11.91 -6.73
CA GLU A 110 8.16 -10.62 -7.18
C GLU A 110 8.57 -9.71 -6.02
N VAL A 111 7.73 -9.55 -4.99
CA VAL A 111 8.08 -8.72 -3.82
C VAL A 111 9.33 -9.23 -3.11
N LYS A 112 9.53 -10.55 -3.01
CA LYS A 112 10.77 -11.10 -2.44
C LYS A 112 12.00 -10.76 -3.28
N ARG A 113 11.87 -10.79 -4.61
CA ARG A 113 12.93 -10.43 -5.55
C ARG A 113 13.28 -8.94 -5.45
N VAL A 114 12.26 -8.08 -5.47
CA VAL A 114 12.40 -6.62 -5.32
C VAL A 114 13.03 -6.29 -3.96
N ALA A 115 12.50 -6.83 -2.86
CA ALA A 115 13.06 -6.60 -1.52
C ALA A 115 14.53 -7.03 -1.39
N ARG A 116 14.94 -8.10 -2.08
CA ARG A 116 16.36 -8.51 -2.13
C ARG A 116 17.22 -7.52 -2.91
N LYS A 117 16.74 -7.05 -4.07
CA LYS A 117 17.44 -6.05 -4.90
C LYS A 117 17.58 -4.73 -4.15
N GLN A 118 16.51 -4.25 -3.53
CA GLN A 118 16.48 -3.07 -2.68
C GLN A 118 17.52 -3.15 -1.54
N ARG A 119 17.49 -4.23 -0.74
CA ARG A 119 18.44 -4.40 0.38
C ARG A 119 19.90 -4.35 -0.06
N ARG A 120 20.23 -4.94 -1.22
CA ARG A 120 21.59 -4.91 -1.76
C ARG A 120 22.04 -3.48 -2.02
N ARG A 121 21.20 -2.69 -2.69
CA ARG A 121 21.51 -1.30 -3.06
C ARG A 121 21.60 -0.35 -1.88
N MET A 122 20.80 -0.60 -0.85
CA MET A 122 20.87 0.19 0.37
C MET A 122 22.18 -0.02 1.13
N VAL A 123 22.82 -1.18 1.01
CA VAL A 123 24.16 -1.40 1.59
C VAL A 123 25.21 -0.63 0.80
N ASP A 124 25.08 -0.57 -0.52
CA ASP A 124 26.00 0.14 -1.40
C ASP A 124 25.88 1.68 -1.23
N ALA A 125 24.69 2.20 -0.90
CA ALA A 125 24.40 3.63 -0.72
C ALA A 125 24.62 4.17 0.70
N ASN A 126 25.16 3.38 1.64
CA ASN A 126 25.40 3.79 3.04
C ASN A 126 26.68 4.63 3.25
N GLY A 127 27.31 5.11 2.17
CA GLY A 127 28.37 6.11 2.26
C GLY A 127 27.78 7.49 2.54
N ASP A 128 28.49 8.33 3.30
CA ASP A 128 28.18 9.76 3.40
C ASP A 128 28.46 10.40 2.03
N GLU A 129 27.48 10.38 1.14
CA GLU A 129 27.57 11.08 -0.15
C GLU A 129 27.62 12.58 0.10
N GLN A 130 28.63 13.23 -0.45
CA GLN A 130 28.78 14.68 -0.35
C GLN A 130 28.00 15.35 -1.48
N LEU A 131 27.48 16.55 -1.23
CA LEU A 131 26.78 17.33 -2.25
C LEU A 131 27.61 17.47 -3.54
N GLY A 132 28.94 17.59 -3.44
CA GLY A 132 29.83 17.66 -4.60
C GLY A 132 29.78 16.42 -5.51
N ASP A 133 29.68 15.22 -4.93
CA ASP A 133 29.59 13.97 -5.71
C ASP A 133 28.26 13.90 -6.48
N VAL A 134 27.20 14.43 -5.88
CA VAL A 134 25.86 14.50 -6.49
C VAL A 134 25.85 15.52 -7.63
N LEU A 135 26.42 16.70 -7.42
CA LEU A 135 26.52 17.73 -8.47
C LEU A 135 27.30 17.19 -9.68
N GLU A 136 28.45 16.54 -9.45
CA GLU A 136 29.25 15.95 -10.53
C GLU A 136 28.44 14.89 -11.30
N ARG A 137 27.74 13.99 -10.59
CA ARG A 137 26.87 13.00 -11.24
C ARG A 137 25.71 13.64 -12.00
N PHE A 138 25.06 14.65 -11.43
CA PHE A 138 23.90 15.31 -12.02
C PHE A 138 24.27 16.04 -13.32
N TYR A 139 25.33 16.84 -13.31
CA TYR A 139 25.78 17.57 -14.51
C TYR A 139 26.50 16.68 -15.52
N GLY A 140 27.08 15.56 -15.09
CA GLY A 140 27.72 14.57 -15.96
C GLY A 140 26.76 13.55 -16.56
N ALA A 141 25.51 13.50 -16.11
CA ALA A 141 24.51 12.55 -16.62
C ALA A 141 24.00 12.96 -18.00
N GLU A 142 24.14 12.04 -18.95
CA GLU A 142 23.50 12.16 -20.27
C GLU A 142 22.08 11.59 -20.19
N ASP A 143 21.18 12.17 -20.99
CA ASP A 143 19.83 11.63 -21.13
C ASP A 143 19.89 10.24 -21.75
N ASP A 144 19.17 9.28 -21.17
CA ASP A 144 18.94 8.00 -21.83
C ASP A 144 18.09 8.24 -23.10
N GLU A 145 18.71 8.12 -24.27
CA GLU A 145 18.05 8.33 -25.56
C GLU A 145 16.89 7.35 -25.81
N ASP A 146 16.87 6.21 -25.12
CA ASP A 146 15.82 5.20 -25.21
C ASP A 146 14.66 5.43 -24.21
N ASP A 147 14.77 6.38 -23.27
CA ASP A 147 13.70 6.70 -22.34
C ASP A 147 12.66 7.64 -22.98
N GLU A 148 11.65 7.02 -23.59
CA GLU A 148 10.50 7.72 -24.19
C GLU A 148 9.74 8.61 -23.21
N ILE A 149 9.70 8.25 -21.91
CA ILE A 149 9.00 9.03 -20.88
C ILE A 149 9.79 10.30 -20.58
N MET A 150 11.09 10.16 -20.30
CA MET A 150 11.97 11.30 -20.07
C MET A 150 11.94 12.27 -21.25
N ALA A 151 12.06 11.76 -22.48
CA ALA A 151 12.01 12.57 -23.69
C ALA A 151 10.68 13.33 -23.83
N ALA A 152 9.54 12.67 -23.55
CA ALA A 152 8.22 13.28 -23.63
C ALA A 152 8.03 14.38 -22.56
N VAL A 153 8.43 14.11 -21.32
CA VAL A 153 8.36 15.08 -20.21
C VAL A 153 9.27 16.26 -20.48
N LYS A 154 10.53 16.03 -20.87
CA LYS A 154 11.51 17.09 -21.20
C LYS A 154 10.98 18.02 -22.27
N LYS A 155 10.48 17.44 -23.38
CA LYS A 155 9.88 18.21 -24.48
C LYS A 155 8.74 19.09 -23.96
N ARG A 156 7.87 18.53 -23.12
CA ARG A 156 6.71 19.25 -22.60
C ARG A 156 7.10 20.38 -21.64
N VAL A 157 8.06 20.15 -20.76
CA VAL A 157 8.57 21.16 -19.81
C VAL A 157 9.27 22.29 -20.57
N SER A 158 9.98 21.98 -21.65
CA SER A 158 10.69 22.98 -22.49
C SER A 158 9.78 24.01 -23.16
N ASP A 159 8.46 23.76 -23.23
CA ASP A 159 7.47 24.74 -23.70
C ASP A 159 7.31 25.94 -22.73
N PHE A 160 7.79 25.81 -21.49
CA PHE A 160 7.54 26.76 -20.41
C PHE A 160 8.81 27.28 -19.72
N VAL A 161 9.83 26.45 -19.56
CA VAL A 161 11.08 26.79 -18.86
C VAL A 161 12.30 26.21 -19.58
N ASP A 162 13.49 26.76 -19.31
CA ASP A 162 14.74 26.22 -19.85
C ASP A 162 15.15 24.96 -19.09
N VAL A 163 15.04 23.81 -19.76
CA VAL A 163 15.34 22.49 -19.19
C VAL A 163 16.82 22.25 -18.93
N SER A 164 17.71 23.15 -19.36
CA SER A 164 19.16 23.07 -19.16
C SER A 164 19.70 24.09 -18.14
N ASP A 165 18.87 25.04 -17.70
CA ASP A 165 19.25 26.09 -16.75
C ASP A 165 19.10 25.61 -15.30
N TYR A 166 20.08 24.85 -14.82
CA TYR A 166 20.12 24.39 -13.44
C TYR A 166 20.89 25.37 -12.55
N ASP A 167 20.35 25.61 -11.36
CA ASP A 167 20.95 26.44 -10.33
C ASP A 167 21.42 25.55 -9.16
N ASP A 168 22.68 25.72 -8.74
CA ASP A 168 23.30 24.90 -7.70
C ASP A 168 22.57 25.01 -6.35
N ASP A 169 22.07 26.21 -6.01
CA ASP A 169 21.33 26.44 -4.77
C ASP A 169 19.98 25.68 -4.79
N THR A 170 19.29 25.71 -5.93
CA THR A 170 18.05 24.98 -6.16
C THR A 170 18.29 23.47 -6.13
N LEU A 171 19.36 22.98 -6.77
CA LEU A 171 19.72 21.57 -6.78
C LEU A 171 20.09 21.07 -5.38
N ALA A 172 20.86 21.86 -4.60
CA ALA A 172 21.17 21.55 -3.21
C ALA A 172 19.91 21.46 -2.34
N ALA A 173 18.97 22.39 -2.48
CA ALA A 173 17.70 22.36 -1.75
C ALA A 173 16.85 21.14 -2.11
N ILE A 174 16.83 20.74 -3.39
CA ILE A 174 16.11 19.56 -3.86
C ILE A 174 16.77 18.27 -3.39
N TRP A 175 18.11 18.23 -3.35
CA TRP A 175 18.88 17.12 -2.80
C TRP A 175 18.57 16.90 -1.32
N ASP A 176 18.51 17.96 -0.51
CA ASP A 176 18.12 17.87 0.89
C ASP A 176 16.68 17.35 1.06
N LEU A 177 15.77 17.81 0.19
CA LEU A 177 14.39 17.36 0.17
C LEU A 177 14.27 15.86 -0.20
N TYR A 178 15.04 15.42 -1.19
CA TYR A 178 15.14 14.01 -1.60
C TYR A 178 15.67 13.12 -0.47
N ASN A 179 16.75 13.54 0.21
CA ASN A 179 17.29 12.81 1.34
C ASN A 179 16.30 12.70 2.51
N ASN A 180 15.60 13.79 2.82
CA ASN A 180 14.56 13.80 3.83
C ASN A 180 13.43 12.82 3.47
N TYR A 181 12.98 12.85 2.21
CA TYR A 181 12.00 11.92 1.69
C TYR A 181 12.45 10.47 1.84
N GLY A 182 13.63 10.12 1.32
CA GLY A 182 14.19 8.77 1.37
C GLY A 182 14.36 8.26 2.80
N PHE A 183 14.85 9.11 3.71
CA PHE A 183 15.00 8.77 5.13
C PHE A 183 13.65 8.50 5.80
N ARG A 184 12.67 9.40 5.63
CA ARG A 184 11.33 9.23 6.24
C ARG A 184 10.59 8.04 5.65
N LEU A 185 10.66 7.83 4.34
CA LEU A 185 10.06 6.68 3.67
C LEU A 185 10.68 5.37 4.20
N ARG A 186 11.99 5.34 4.42
CA ARG A 186 12.69 4.18 5.01
C ARG A 186 12.22 3.88 6.43
N SER A 187 11.98 4.92 7.24
CA SER A 187 11.39 4.75 8.58
C SER A 187 10.00 4.12 8.48
N ILE A 188 9.12 4.68 7.63
CA ILE A 188 7.77 4.13 7.39
C ILE A 188 7.86 2.66 6.98
N CYS A 189 8.72 2.33 6.02
CA CYS A 189 8.89 0.95 5.54
C CYS A 189 9.33 -0.01 6.66
N SER A 190 10.10 0.45 7.63
CA SER A 190 10.59 -0.37 8.74
C SER A 190 9.53 -0.50 9.86
N ASP A 191 8.79 0.57 10.13
CA ASP A 191 7.82 0.65 11.23
C ASP A 191 6.53 -0.15 10.98
N TYR A 192 6.15 -0.32 9.71
CA TYR A 192 4.87 -0.93 9.32
C TYR A 192 4.96 -2.38 8.85
N VAL A 193 6.10 -3.05 9.04
CA VAL A 193 6.22 -4.48 8.72
C VAL A 193 5.35 -5.35 9.65
N LEU A 194 4.71 -6.38 9.11
CA LEU A 194 3.83 -7.28 9.88
C LEU A 194 4.57 -8.19 10.86
N ALA A 195 5.81 -8.56 10.50
CA ALA A 195 6.73 -9.39 11.27
C ALA A 195 8.08 -8.65 11.43
N PRO A 196 8.26 -7.89 12.51
CA PRO A 196 9.49 -7.14 12.76
C PRO A 196 10.71 -8.07 12.89
N SER A 197 11.80 -7.69 12.24
CA SER A 197 13.13 -8.30 12.41
C SER A 197 14.17 -7.22 12.13
N HIS A 198 15.42 -7.46 12.53
CA HIS A 198 16.51 -6.47 12.45
C HIS A 198 16.68 -5.82 11.07
N ASN A 199 16.36 -6.53 9.98
CA ASN A 199 16.48 -6.03 8.60
C ASN A 199 15.17 -6.12 7.81
N ALA A 200 14.03 -6.25 8.51
CA ALA A 200 12.74 -6.28 7.83
C ALA A 200 12.29 -4.86 7.51
N MET A 201 11.99 -4.62 6.23
CA MET A 201 11.33 -3.42 5.76
C MET A 201 10.42 -3.78 4.59
N LEU A 202 9.40 -2.96 4.39
CA LEU A 202 8.58 -2.98 3.18
C LEU A 202 9.40 -2.52 1.98
N THR A 203 8.97 -2.94 0.79
CA THR A 203 9.48 -2.37 -0.45
C THR A 203 9.00 -0.93 -0.62
N GLU A 204 9.76 -0.14 -1.36
CA GLU A 204 9.37 1.22 -1.74
C GLU A 204 7.97 1.22 -2.40
N GLU A 205 7.75 0.28 -3.30
CA GLU A 205 6.48 0.12 -4.02
C GLU A 205 5.32 -0.25 -3.07
N GLU A 206 5.56 -1.09 -2.05
CA GLU A 206 4.55 -1.41 -1.04
C GLU A 206 4.11 -0.18 -0.25
N ALA A 207 5.06 0.65 0.19
CA ALA A 207 4.76 1.84 0.97
C ALA A 207 4.01 2.88 0.13
N VAL A 208 4.46 3.14 -1.09
CA VAL A 208 3.89 4.14 -2.00
C VAL A 208 2.49 3.75 -2.49
N VAL A 209 2.29 2.48 -2.90
CA VAL A 209 0.96 1.97 -3.29
C VAL A 209 0.04 1.81 -2.07
N GLY A 210 0.60 1.77 -0.87
CA GLY A 210 -0.18 1.63 0.34
C GLY A 210 -0.63 0.19 0.60
N THR A 211 0.15 -0.81 0.20
CA THR A 211 -0.19 -2.23 0.35
C THR A 211 0.91 -2.98 1.08
N ILE A 212 0.55 -4.04 1.81
CA ILE A 212 1.54 -4.94 2.43
C ILE A 212 1.26 -6.34 1.90
N VAL A 213 2.17 -6.83 1.06
CA VAL A 213 2.02 -8.13 0.36
C VAL A 213 2.39 -9.30 1.27
N ALA A 214 3.16 -9.03 2.34
CA ALA A 214 3.55 -10.04 3.31
C ALA A 214 2.35 -10.83 3.86
N LYS A 215 2.51 -12.16 3.90
CA LYS A 215 1.52 -13.06 4.47
C LYS A 215 1.34 -12.77 5.96
N CYS A 216 0.10 -12.88 6.43
CA CYS A 216 -0.24 -12.63 7.82
C CYS A 216 -1.29 -13.61 8.31
N SER A 217 -1.09 -14.18 9.50
CA SER A 217 -2.10 -15.00 10.16
C SER A 217 -3.29 -14.17 10.66
N GLN A 218 -3.13 -12.84 10.77
CA GLN A 218 -4.14 -11.92 11.29
C GLN A 218 -4.49 -10.85 10.24
N PRO A 219 -5.51 -11.06 9.40
CA PRO A 219 -5.88 -10.11 8.34
C PRO A 219 -6.26 -8.72 8.86
N ARG A 220 -6.88 -8.64 10.05
CA ARG A 220 -7.21 -7.36 10.71
C ARG A 220 -5.95 -6.54 11.01
N LYS A 221 -4.93 -7.16 11.61
CA LYS A 221 -3.63 -6.53 11.86
C LYS A 221 -3.00 -5.98 10.57
N ARG A 222 -3.05 -6.74 9.47
CA ARG A 222 -2.56 -6.27 8.17
C ARG A 222 -3.35 -5.05 7.66
N LYS A 223 -4.68 -5.09 7.76
CA LYS A 223 -5.55 -3.98 7.35
C LYS A 223 -5.25 -2.70 8.15
N ASP A 224 -5.12 -2.82 9.47
CA ASP A 224 -4.85 -1.69 10.36
C ASP A 224 -3.46 -1.09 10.06
N ARG A 225 -2.44 -1.94 9.86
CA ARG A 225 -1.09 -1.50 9.48
C ARG A 225 -1.07 -0.80 8.13
N MET A 226 -1.78 -1.32 7.12
CA MET A 226 -1.90 -0.65 5.82
C MET A 226 -2.58 0.71 5.95
N SER A 227 -3.62 0.83 6.80
CA SER A 227 -4.32 2.11 7.02
C SER A 227 -3.38 3.15 7.61
N GLN A 228 -2.66 2.80 8.67
CA GLN A 228 -1.71 3.71 9.34
C GLN A 228 -0.53 4.07 8.42
N MET A 229 0.00 3.09 7.69
CA MET A 229 1.08 3.32 6.73
C MET A 229 0.66 4.29 5.62
N ARG A 230 -0.56 4.14 5.07
CA ARG A 230 -1.11 5.06 4.06
C ARG A 230 -1.22 6.48 4.59
N GLU A 231 -1.69 6.65 5.82
CA GLU A 231 -1.79 7.95 6.46
C GLU A 231 -0.41 8.63 6.62
N GLN A 232 0.58 7.88 7.09
CA GLN A 232 1.95 8.39 7.22
C GLN A 232 2.58 8.71 5.86
N THR A 233 2.36 7.86 4.86
CA THR A 233 2.89 8.06 3.50
C THR A 233 2.23 9.27 2.85
N ALA A 234 0.91 9.43 2.96
CA ALA A 234 0.19 10.60 2.46
C ALA A 234 0.67 11.90 3.12
N THR A 235 0.89 11.87 4.44
CA THR A 235 1.45 13.01 5.18
C THR A 235 2.86 13.36 4.72
N LEU A 236 3.72 12.36 4.50
CA LEU A 236 5.06 12.56 3.95
C LEU A 236 4.99 13.18 2.55
N VAL A 237 4.21 12.59 1.66
CA VAL A 237 4.06 13.04 0.27
C VAL A 237 3.56 14.48 0.21
N GLY A 238 2.50 14.83 0.94
CA GLY A 238 1.98 16.19 0.97
C GLY A 238 3.01 17.21 1.49
N SER A 239 3.79 16.84 2.50
CA SER A 239 4.88 17.67 3.04
C SER A 239 6.02 17.88 2.05
N ILE A 240 6.38 16.86 1.26
CA ILE A 240 7.41 16.97 0.24
C ILE A 240 6.94 17.82 -0.94
N ILE A 241 5.72 17.59 -1.44
CA ILE A 241 5.15 18.38 -2.54
C ILE A 241 5.05 19.85 -2.14
N ALA A 242 4.56 20.17 -0.94
CA ALA A 242 4.49 21.55 -0.46
C ALA A 242 5.86 22.24 -0.43
N GLN A 243 6.91 21.56 0.07
CA GLN A 243 8.27 22.11 0.08
C GLN A 243 8.89 22.21 -1.33
N LEU A 244 8.54 21.28 -2.23
CA LEU A 244 8.99 21.30 -3.61
C LEU A 244 8.41 22.50 -4.36
N MET A 245 7.13 22.81 -4.16
CA MET A 245 6.44 23.93 -4.79
C MET A 245 6.77 25.29 -4.15
N GLY A 246 7.31 25.31 -2.94
CA GLY A 246 7.65 26.55 -2.23
C GLY A 246 6.41 27.30 -1.72
N ASP A 247 6.56 28.60 -1.51
CA ASP A 247 5.50 29.47 -1.00
C ASP A 247 4.41 29.73 -2.05
N GLU A 248 3.21 30.15 -1.62
CA GLU A 248 2.07 30.45 -2.51
C GLU A 248 2.39 31.51 -3.58
N ASP A 249 3.32 32.43 -3.29
CA ASP A 249 3.74 33.50 -4.21
C ASP A 249 4.85 33.05 -5.19
N THR A 250 5.31 31.80 -5.11
CA THR A 250 6.37 31.29 -5.98
C THR A 250 5.86 31.25 -7.43
N PRO A 251 6.55 31.88 -8.39
CA PRO A 251 6.12 31.86 -9.79
C PRO A 251 6.04 30.42 -10.32
N HIS A 252 5.02 30.13 -11.14
CA HIS A 252 4.85 28.79 -11.71
C HIS A 252 6.06 28.33 -12.54
N GLU A 253 6.79 29.24 -13.18
CA GLU A 253 8.05 28.93 -13.88
C GLU A 253 9.11 28.40 -12.90
N THR A 254 9.26 29.03 -11.73
CA THR A 254 10.18 28.57 -10.69
C THR A 254 9.72 27.24 -10.08
N GLN A 255 8.41 27.05 -9.86
CA GLN A 255 7.85 25.78 -9.39
C GLN A 255 8.12 24.65 -10.39
N LEU A 256 7.93 24.92 -11.67
CA LEU A 256 8.18 23.96 -12.75
C LEU A 256 9.68 23.63 -12.85
N GLN A 257 10.56 24.62 -12.72
CA GLN A 257 12.02 24.40 -12.71
C GLN A 257 12.42 23.50 -11.53
N ARG A 258 11.88 23.75 -10.33
CA ARG A 258 12.14 22.92 -9.15
C ARG A 258 11.63 21.49 -9.34
N ALA A 259 10.43 21.32 -9.89
CA ALA A 259 9.87 20.01 -10.18
C ALA A 259 10.67 19.25 -11.23
N TRP A 260 11.12 19.93 -12.29
CA TRP A 260 11.99 19.36 -13.32
C TRP A 260 13.34 18.92 -12.75
N THR A 261 14.01 19.77 -11.97
CA THR A 261 15.27 19.42 -11.30
C THR A 261 15.09 18.22 -10.36
N ALA A 262 13.98 18.13 -9.63
CA ALA A 262 13.67 16.98 -8.77
C ALA A 262 13.45 15.68 -9.56
N TYR A 263 12.76 15.76 -10.70
CA TYR A 263 12.56 14.61 -11.58
C TYR A 263 13.88 14.13 -12.19
N ARG A 264 14.73 15.06 -12.63
CA ARG A 264 16.07 14.76 -13.14
C ARG A 264 16.99 14.18 -12.07
N LEU A 265 16.94 14.70 -10.85
CA LEU A 265 17.72 14.15 -9.74
C LEU A 265 17.32 12.70 -9.45
N ALA A 266 16.01 12.42 -9.42
CA ALA A 266 15.49 11.07 -9.22
C ALA A 266 15.96 10.10 -10.32
N ASP A 267 16.01 10.56 -11.57
CA ASP A 267 16.48 9.79 -12.72
C ASP A 267 17.97 9.45 -12.60
N VAL A 268 18.81 10.44 -12.24
CA VAL A 268 20.25 10.26 -12.02
C VAL A 268 20.55 9.30 -10.87
N GLU A 269 19.80 9.40 -9.77
CA GLU A 269 19.89 8.45 -8.64
C GLU A 269 19.35 7.06 -9.03
N GLY A 270 18.43 7.03 -9.98
CA GLY A 270 17.85 5.88 -10.66
C GLY A 270 17.19 4.89 -9.72
N ASP A 271 18.01 4.00 -9.18
CA ASP A 271 17.59 2.74 -8.62
C ASP A 271 17.92 2.60 -7.11
N VAL A 272 18.39 3.72 -6.53
CA VAL A 272 18.54 3.97 -5.09
C VAL A 272 17.17 4.03 -4.41
N PHE A 273 17.10 3.61 -3.15
CA PHE A 273 15.84 3.58 -2.41
C PHE A 273 15.27 4.99 -2.22
N GLY A 274 14.03 5.18 -2.69
CA GLY A 274 13.33 6.46 -2.66
C GLY A 274 13.45 7.26 -3.95
N ALA A 275 14.42 6.96 -4.84
CA ALA A 275 14.60 7.68 -6.10
C ALA A 275 13.38 7.55 -7.01
N ARG A 276 12.92 6.31 -7.24
CA ARG A 276 11.79 6.03 -8.14
C ARG A 276 10.53 6.73 -7.71
N SER A 277 10.19 6.60 -6.43
CA SER A 277 8.98 7.20 -5.84
C SER A 277 9.07 8.71 -5.73
N PHE A 278 10.25 9.27 -5.43
CA PHE A 278 10.48 10.71 -5.50
C PHE A 278 10.30 11.24 -6.93
N GLY A 279 10.77 10.49 -7.94
CA GLY A 279 10.54 10.79 -9.36
C GLY A 279 9.05 10.85 -9.72
N TRP A 280 8.23 9.92 -9.20
CA TRP A 280 6.77 9.99 -9.37
C TRP A 280 6.14 11.23 -8.72
N LEU A 281 6.63 11.65 -7.56
CA LEU A 281 6.16 12.88 -6.91
C LEU A 281 6.52 14.12 -7.74
N ALA A 282 7.77 14.19 -8.21
CA ALA A 282 8.23 15.28 -9.06
C ALA A 282 7.44 15.34 -10.37
N LEU A 283 7.18 14.19 -11.00
CA LEU A 283 6.38 14.09 -12.21
C LEU A 283 4.93 14.56 -11.99
N ASN A 284 4.32 14.19 -10.86
CA ASN A 284 3.00 14.70 -10.50
C ASN A 284 3.01 16.23 -10.37
N SER A 285 4.00 16.79 -9.66
CA SER A 285 4.15 18.24 -9.52
C SER A 285 4.38 18.95 -10.86
N ILE A 286 5.14 18.36 -11.79
CA ILE A 286 5.30 18.90 -13.15
C ILE A 286 3.94 19.02 -13.84
N PHE A 287 3.12 17.96 -13.80
CA PHE A 287 1.82 17.97 -14.46
C PHE A 287 0.85 18.95 -13.82
N ASP A 288 0.81 19.04 -12.49
CA ASP A 288 -0.04 19.98 -11.77
C ASP A 288 0.32 21.44 -12.14
N VAL A 289 1.61 21.80 -12.09
CA VAL A 289 2.05 23.16 -12.44
C VAL A 289 1.79 23.50 -13.90
N ILE A 290 2.00 22.56 -14.83
CA ILE A 290 1.70 22.78 -16.25
C ILE A 290 0.20 23.04 -16.45
N ASN A 291 -0.67 22.27 -15.80
CA ASN A 291 -2.11 22.46 -15.87
C ASN A 291 -2.49 23.87 -15.36
N ASP A 292 -1.93 24.31 -14.24
CA ASP A 292 -2.18 25.63 -13.66
C ASP A 292 -1.74 26.78 -14.60
N ILE A 293 -0.59 26.63 -15.28
CA ILE A 293 -0.13 27.60 -16.29
C ILE A 293 -1.11 27.68 -17.46
N GLU A 294 -1.62 26.54 -17.95
CA GLU A 294 -2.54 26.49 -19.08
C GLU A 294 -3.93 27.04 -18.76
N GLU A 295 -4.44 26.75 -17.56
CA GLU A 295 -5.68 27.32 -17.05
C GLU A 295 -5.58 28.85 -16.88
N GLY A 296 -4.46 29.34 -16.34
CA GLY A 296 -4.18 30.78 -16.26
C GLY A 296 -4.16 31.46 -17.63
N ARG A 297 -3.50 30.84 -18.63
CA ARG A 297 -3.43 31.36 -20.02
C ARG A 297 -4.80 31.37 -20.71
N THR A 298 -5.65 30.37 -20.47
CA THR A 298 -6.99 30.31 -21.06
C THR A 298 -7.94 31.34 -20.44
N LEU A 299 -7.84 31.61 -19.14
CA LEU A 299 -8.58 32.69 -18.48
C LEU A 299 -8.15 34.09 -18.96
N ALA A 300 -6.84 34.30 -19.18
CA ALA A 300 -6.31 35.56 -19.70
C ALA A 300 -6.75 35.87 -21.14
N ARG A 301 -6.90 34.85 -22.00
CA ARG A 301 -7.38 35.00 -23.39
C ARG A 301 -8.88 35.28 -23.51
N ARG A 302 -9.66 35.10 -22.43
CA ARG A 302 -11.12 35.32 -22.40
C ARG A 302 -11.51 36.70 -21.86
N LYS A 303 -10.57 37.45 -21.27
CA LYS A 303 -10.75 38.84 -20.82
C LYS A 303 -10.27 39.81 -21.89
#